data_AF-A0A2W5RD15-F1
#
_entry.id   AF-A0A2W5RD15-F1
#
_cell.length_a   1.000
_cell.length_b   1.000
_cell.length_c   1.000
_cell.angle_alpha   90.00
_cell.angle_beta   90.00
_cell.angle_gamma   90.00
#
_symmetry.space_group_name_H-M   'P 1'
#
loop_
_entity.id
_entity.type
_entity.pdbx_description
1 polymer ?
#
loop_
_entity_poly.entity_id
_entity_poly.type
_entity_poly.pdbx_seq_one_letter_code
_entity_poly.pdbx_strand_id
1 'polypeptide(L)'
;MEQARDVRPRSIVRFERFYLGSFGLGLIGWATSWHSTAARLAADPKTAAFGWILPAALLLSAAITLALWYLVARRASLVAKWIVTVLTALAVLRFLFNLTVLLRGSVPVVALLLSAGMLVLGIAAAVQLFRPDARTWFGEDAEDLNDDEMDEDRA
;
A
#
# COMPACT_ATOMS: atom_id res chain seq x y z
N MET A 1 10.04 -30.03 -8.18
CA MET A 1 9.97 -29.04 -7.09
C MET A 1 8.72 -28.14 -7.17
N GLU A 2 7.70 -28.48 -7.97
CA GLU A 2 6.60 -27.56 -8.32
C GLU A 2 5.36 -27.63 -7.40
N GLN A 3 5.25 -28.66 -6.56
CA GLN A 3 4.03 -28.94 -5.78
C GLN A 3 3.94 -28.21 -4.42
N ALA A 4 4.98 -27.50 -3.97
CA ALA A 4 4.97 -26.79 -2.69
C ALA A 4 4.51 -25.32 -2.76
N ARG A 5 4.34 -24.75 -3.97
CA ARG A 5 3.92 -23.34 -4.17
C ARG A 5 2.41 -23.10 -4.07
N ASP A 6 1.60 -24.14 -3.91
CA ASP A 6 0.13 -24.02 -3.99
C ASP A 6 -0.53 -23.50 -2.70
N VAL A 7 0.14 -23.59 -1.54
CA VAL A 7 -0.43 -23.12 -0.28
C VAL A 7 0.14 -21.75 0.07
N ARG A 8 -0.62 -20.69 -0.23
CA ARG A 8 -0.29 -19.32 0.21
C ARG A 8 -0.14 -19.27 1.74
N PRO A 9 0.96 -18.71 2.27
CA PRO A 9 1.16 -18.56 3.70
C PRO A 9 0.06 -17.74 4.38
N ARG A 10 -0.14 -17.98 5.68
CA ARG A 10 -1.15 -17.25 6.46
C ARG A 10 -0.84 -15.75 6.54
N SER A 11 0.43 -15.36 6.55
CA SER A 11 0.84 -13.95 6.48
C SER A 11 0.43 -13.28 5.17
N ILE A 12 0.61 -13.95 4.03
CA ILE A 12 0.19 -13.43 2.71
C ILE A 12 -1.33 -13.25 2.67
N VAL A 13 -2.11 -14.22 3.14
CA VAL A 13 -3.59 -14.07 3.21
C VAL A 13 -4.01 -12.91 4.12
N ARG A 14 -3.30 -12.70 5.25
CA ARG A 14 -3.55 -11.54 6.13
C ARG A 14 -3.16 -10.22 5.46
N PHE A 15 -2.03 -10.20 4.74
CA PHE A 15 -1.62 -9.06 3.92
C PHE A 15 -2.74 -8.69 2.95
N GLU A 16 -3.29 -9.65 2.18
CA GLU A 16 -4.36 -9.38 1.21
C GLU A 16 -5.56 -8.70 1.88
N ARG A 17 -6.01 -9.22 3.02
CA ARG A 17 -7.17 -8.67 3.75
C ARG A 17 -6.91 -7.25 4.25
N PHE A 18 -5.74 -7.00 4.83
CA PHE A 18 -5.40 -5.67 5.34
C PHE A 18 -5.14 -4.67 4.22
N TYR A 19 -4.47 -5.08 3.15
CA TYR A 19 -4.15 -4.25 2.00
C TYR A 19 -5.40 -3.87 1.19
N LEU A 20 -6.28 -4.84 0.91
CA LEU A 20 -7.55 -4.55 0.23
C LEU A 20 -8.54 -3.84 1.17
N GLY A 21 -8.47 -4.11 2.48
CA GLY A 21 -9.24 -3.38 3.49
C GLY A 21 -8.86 -1.91 3.54
N SER A 22 -7.55 -1.58 3.54
CA SER A 22 -7.09 -0.20 3.51
C SER A 22 -7.48 0.50 2.20
N PHE A 23 -7.37 -0.19 1.06
CA PHE A 23 -7.84 0.31 -0.22
C PHE A 23 -9.35 0.63 -0.19
N GLY A 24 -10.18 -0.28 0.33
CA GLY A 24 -11.61 -0.08 0.49
C GLY A 24 -11.95 1.14 1.36
N LEU A 25 -11.26 1.32 2.49
CA LEU A 25 -11.42 2.54 3.31
C LEU A 25 -11.01 3.80 2.54
N GLY A 26 -9.91 3.72 1.78
CA GLY A 26 -9.47 4.81 0.91
C GLY A 26 -10.54 5.21 -0.12
N LEU A 27 -11.21 4.24 -0.75
CA LEU A 27 -12.32 4.49 -1.68
C LEU A 27 -13.49 5.20 -1.01
N ILE A 28 -13.83 4.84 0.23
CA ILE A 28 -14.88 5.53 1.00
C ILE A 28 -14.46 6.99 1.26
N GLY A 29 -13.22 7.21 1.71
CA GLY A 29 -12.69 8.56 1.90
C GLY A 29 -12.72 9.39 0.61
N TRP A 30 -12.41 8.76 -0.52
CA TRP A 30 -12.43 9.40 -1.82
C TRP A 30 -13.86 9.72 -2.30
N ALA A 31 -14.82 8.80 -2.10
CA ALA A 31 -16.23 9.04 -2.42
C ALA A 31 -16.81 10.21 -1.63
N THR A 32 -16.49 10.32 -0.33
CA THR A 32 -16.96 11.44 0.52
C THR A 32 -16.33 12.78 0.17
N SER A 33 -15.11 12.78 -0.39
CA SER A 33 -14.39 14.00 -0.76
C SER A 33 -14.51 14.37 -2.24
N TRP A 34 -15.16 13.53 -3.06
CA TRP A 34 -15.28 13.75 -4.49
C TRP A 34 -15.89 15.11 -4.82
N HIS A 35 -17.08 15.40 -4.28
CA HIS A 35 -17.85 16.59 -4.68
C HIS A 35 -17.12 17.89 -4.32
N SER A 36 -16.53 17.95 -3.12
CA SER A 36 -15.76 19.11 -2.68
C SER A 36 -14.47 19.31 -3.48
N THR A 37 -13.82 18.21 -3.87
CA THR A 37 -12.60 18.28 -4.70
C THR A 37 -12.92 18.66 -6.14
N ALA A 38 -13.97 18.08 -6.73
CA ALA A 38 -14.43 18.43 -8.08
C ALA A 38 -14.84 19.90 -8.17
N ALA A 39 -15.57 20.42 -7.17
CA ALA A 39 -15.95 21.83 -7.13
C ALA A 39 -14.73 22.76 -7.05
N ARG A 40 -13.68 22.40 -6.30
CA ARG A 40 -12.43 23.17 -6.23
C ARG A 40 -11.71 23.22 -7.57
N LEU A 41 -11.63 22.09 -8.28
CA LEU A 41 -11.02 22.03 -9.60
C LEU A 41 -11.78 22.87 -10.63
N ALA A 42 -13.12 22.83 -10.59
CA ALA A 42 -13.97 23.60 -11.48
C ALA A 42 -13.91 25.12 -11.19
N ALA A 43 -13.68 25.51 -9.94
CA ALA A 43 -13.61 26.91 -9.52
C ALA A 43 -12.30 27.61 -9.91
N ASP A 44 -11.20 26.87 -10.07
CA ASP A 44 -9.92 27.44 -10.51
C ASP A 44 -9.81 27.42 -12.05
N PRO A 45 -9.70 28.58 -12.71
CA PRO A 45 -9.58 28.68 -14.17
C PRO A 45 -8.43 27.84 -14.76
N LYS A 46 -7.35 27.61 -14.00
CA LYS A 46 -6.21 26.80 -14.44
C LYS A 46 -6.50 25.30 -14.44
N THR A 47 -7.44 24.85 -13.60
CA THR A 47 -7.77 23.43 -13.43
C THR A 47 -9.14 23.03 -13.96
N ALA A 48 -9.98 24.00 -14.32
CA ALA A 48 -11.36 23.76 -14.78
C ALA A 48 -11.45 22.83 -16.00
N ALA A 49 -10.49 22.92 -16.93
CA ALA A 49 -10.43 22.04 -18.10
C ALA A 49 -10.00 20.59 -17.77
N PHE A 50 -9.45 20.35 -16.58
CA PHE A 50 -8.87 19.07 -16.17
C PHE A 50 -9.77 18.28 -15.23
N GLY A 51 -11.10 18.46 -15.27
CA GLY A 51 -12.03 17.69 -14.44
C GLY A 51 -11.90 16.17 -14.60
N TRP A 52 -11.41 15.70 -15.75
CA TRP A 52 -11.11 14.29 -16.03
C TRP A 52 -9.94 13.72 -15.20
N ILE A 53 -9.08 14.57 -14.63
CA ILE A 53 -7.92 14.13 -13.86
C ILE A 53 -8.33 13.40 -12.58
N LEU A 54 -9.48 13.75 -12.00
CA LEU A 54 -10.00 13.10 -10.80
C LEU A 54 -10.32 11.62 -11.03
N PRO A 55 -11.22 11.24 -11.97
CA PRO A 55 -11.48 9.83 -12.24
C PRO A 55 -10.23 9.11 -12.77
N ALA A 56 -9.39 9.76 -13.57
CA ALA A 56 -8.14 9.16 -14.05
C ALA A 56 -7.17 8.83 -12.91
N ALA A 57 -7.01 9.74 -11.94
CA ALA A 57 -6.17 9.52 -10.76
C ALA A 57 -6.70 8.37 -9.89
N LEU A 58 -8.02 8.26 -9.72
CA LEU A 58 -8.61 7.12 -9.01
C LEU A 58 -8.35 5.80 -9.74
N LEU A 59 -8.61 5.74 -11.05
CA LEU A 59 -8.41 4.53 -11.85
C LEU A 59 -6.95 4.10 -11.83
N LEU A 60 -6.02 5.04 -11.99
CA LEU A 60 -4.59 4.78 -11.92
C LEU A 60 -4.19 4.27 -10.53
N SER A 61 -4.66 4.92 -9.46
CA SER A 61 -4.39 4.48 -8.09
C SER A 61 -4.92 3.06 -7.86
N ALA A 62 -6.14 2.76 -8.29
CA ALA A 62 -6.74 1.44 -8.17
C ALA A 62 -5.94 0.38 -8.95
N ALA A 63 -5.55 0.69 -10.19
CA ALA A 63 -4.73 -0.20 -11.01
C ALA A 63 -3.38 -0.51 -10.36
N ILE A 64 -2.68 0.51 -9.84
CA ILE A 64 -1.41 0.34 -9.14
C ILE A 64 -1.59 -0.53 -7.90
N THR A 65 -2.60 -0.23 -7.07
CA THR A 65 -2.89 -1.01 -5.85
C THR A 65 -3.16 -2.49 -6.20
N LEU A 66 -4.03 -2.75 -7.18
CA LEU A 66 -4.35 -4.12 -7.59
C LEU A 66 -3.17 -4.85 -8.23
N ALA A 67 -2.35 -4.15 -9.02
CA ALA A 67 -1.13 -4.72 -9.59
C ALA A 67 -0.14 -5.12 -8.50
N LEU A 68 0.11 -4.27 -7.51
CA LEU A 68 0.99 -4.58 -6.38
C LEU A 68 0.44 -5.73 -5.55
N TRP A 69 -0.85 -5.74 -5.25
CA TRP A 69 -1.50 -6.87 -4.60
C TRP A 69 -1.27 -8.18 -5.36
N TYR A 70 -1.50 -8.19 -6.67
CA TYR A 70 -1.30 -9.36 -7.51
C TYR A 70 0.16 -9.82 -7.52
N LEU A 71 1.11 -8.90 -7.68
CA LEU A 71 2.54 -9.23 -7.71
C LEU A 71 3.04 -9.81 -6.38
N VAL A 72 2.56 -9.30 -5.26
CA VAL A 72 2.90 -9.80 -3.92
C VAL A 72 2.23 -11.15 -3.65
N ALA A 73 0.91 -11.22 -3.82
CA ALA A 73 0.11 -12.37 -3.38
C ALA A 73 0.13 -13.56 -4.36
N ARG A 74 0.35 -13.32 -5.65
CA ARG A 74 0.31 -14.36 -6.70
C ARG A 74 1.66 -14.64 -7.33
N ARG A 75 2.54 -13.65 -7.40
CA ARG A 75 3.85 -13.79 -8.09
C ARG A 75 5.05 -13.81 -7.14
N ALA A 76 4.83 -13.66 -5.82
CA ALA A 76 5.89 -13.62 -4.82
C ALA A 76 7.02 -12.66 -5.19
N SER A 77 6.70 -11.47 -5.69
CA SER A 77 7.71 -10.51 -6.17
C SER A 77 8.37 -9.74 -5.01
N LEU A 78 9.69 -9.90 -4.85
CA LEU A 78 10.52 -9.12 -3.92
C LEU A 78 10.48 -7.61 -4.22
N VAL A 79 10.54 -7.24 -5.49
CA VAL A 79 10.44 -5.83 -5.91
C VAL A 79 9.10 -5.24 -5.46
N ALA A 80 8.00 -5.97 -5.63
CA ALA A 80 6.69 -5.50 -5.19
C ALA A 80 6.59 -5.36 -3.66
N LYS A 81 7.22 -6.27 -2.89
CA LYS A 81 7.34 -6.16 -1.41
C LYS A 81 8.00 -4.83 -1.01
N TRP A 82 9.12 -4.48 -1.62
CA TRP A 82 9.82 -3.23 -1.32
C TRP A 82 9.02 -2.00 -1.76
N ILE A 83 8.37 -2.03 -2.93
CA ILE A 83 7.50 -0.93 -3.38
C ILE A 83 6.37 -0.70 -2.37
N VAL A 84 5.65 -1.75 -1.95
CA VAL A 84 4.58 -1.63 -0.94
C VAL A 84 5.12 -1.06 0.37
N THR A 85 6.30 -1.49 0.79
CA THR A 85 6.95 -1.01 2.01
C THR A 85 7.27 0.49 1.93
N VAL A 86 7.92 0.94 0.85
CA VAL A 86 8.26 2.36 0.63
C VAL A 86 7.01 3.22 0.53
N LEU A 87 6.00 2.78 -0.22
CA LEU A 87 4.73 3.51 -0.33
C LEU A 87 4.03 3.63 1.03
N THR A 88 4.08 2.59 1.85
CA THR A 88 3.53 2.62 3.21
C THR A 88 4.29 3.59 4.10
N ALA A 89 5.63 3.58 4.05
CA ALA A 89 6.47 4.53 4.79
C ALA A 89 6.18 5.99 4.38
N LEU A 90 6.05 6.25 3.07
CA LEU A 90 5.65 7.56 2.55
C LEU A 90 4.25 7.97 3.01
N ALA A 91 3.30 7.03 3.08
CA ALA A 91 1.96 7.29 3.59
C ALA A 91 1.98 7.67 5.09
N VAL A 92 2.78 6.98 5.90
CA VAL A 92 3.00 7.33 7.31
C VAL A 92 3.57 8.73 7.43
N LEU A 93 4.64 9.02 6.68
CA LEU A 93 5.29 10.32 6.72
C LEU A 93 4.33 11.45 6.30
N ARG A 94 3.59 11.25 5.21
CA ARG A 94 2.54 12.18 4.77
C ARG A 94 1.50 12.40 5.87
N PHE A 95 1.02 11.33 6.51
CA PHE A 95 0.03 11.43 7.57
C PHE A 95 0.55 12.25 8.74
N LEU A 96 1.79 12.01 9.19
CA LEU A 96 2.44 12.78 10.25
C LEU A 96 2.58 14.26 9.92
N PHE A 97 2.97 14.60 8.69
CA PHE A 97 3.03 16.00 8.25
C PHE A 97 1.64 16.65 8.23
N ASN A 98 0.63 15.94 7.72
CA ASN A 98 -0.74 16.45 7.67
C ASN A 98 -1.38 16.55 9.06
N LEU A 99 -0.92 15.76 10.04
CA LEU A 99 -1.42 15.79 11.41
C LEU A 99 -1.25 17.17 12.05
N THR A 100 -0.13 17.87 11.76
CA THR A 100 0.10 19.22 12.29
C THR A 100 -0.90 20.26 11.76
N VAL A 101 -1.38 20.09 10.54
CA VAL A 101 -2.44 20.92 9.93
C VAL A 101 -3.82 20.52 10.47
N LEU A 102 -4.05 19.21 10.64
CA LEU A 102 -5.29 18.65 11.17
C LEU A 102 -5.58 19.05 12.62
N LEU A 103 -4.54 19.11 13.46
CA LEU A 103 -4.67 19.51 14.86
C LEU A 103 -4.94 21.01 15.04
N ARG A 104 -4.73 21.83 14.00
CA ARG A 104 -4.89 23.29 14.03
C ARG A 104 -6.23 23.79 13.45
N GLY A 105 -7.09 22.91 12.92
CA GLY A 105 -8.36 23.32 12.31
C GLY A 105 -9.36 22.20 12.05
N SER A 106 -10.64 22.56 11.99
CA SER A 106 -11.90 21.77 12.02
C SER A 106 -12.05 20.61 11.03
N VAL A 107 -11.15 19.63 11.05
CA VAL A 107 -11.35 18.38 10.30
C VAL A 107 -12.34 17.49 11.04
N PRO A 108 -13.39 16.97 10.37
CA PRO A 108 -14.33 16.07 11.00
C PRO A 108 -13.60 14.87 11.63
N VAL A 109 -13.91 14.56 12.89
CA VAL A 109 -13.32 13.42 13.62
C VAL A 109 -13.46 12.12 12.83
N VAL A 110 -14.58 11.94 12.13
CA VAL A 110 -14.82 10.77 11.27
C VAL A 110 -13.77 10.64 10.15
N ALA A 111 -13.37 11.75 9.50
CA ALA A 111 -12.36 11.74 8.45
C ALA A 111 -10.96 11.41 9.02
N LEU A 112 -10.65 11.91 10.23
CA LEU A 112 -9.43 11.55 10.96
C LEU A 112 -9.39 10.05 11.26
N LEU A 113 -10.47 9.49 11.82
CA LEU A 113 -10.56 8.07 12.17
C LEU A 113 -10.45 7.19 10.93
N LEU A 114 -11.09 7.56 9.83
CA LEU A 114 -11.01 6.83 8.57
C LEU A 114 -9.59 6.83 8.00
N SER A 115 -8.92 7.99 8.02
CA SER A 115 -7.53 8.11 7.56
C SER A 115 -6.56 7.30 8.42
N ALA A 116 -6.73 7.36 9.75
CA ALA A 116 -5.94 6.58 10.70
C ALA A 116 -6.18 5.07 10.53
N GLY A 117 -7.44 4.64 10.38
CA GLY A 117 -7.78 3.24 10.13
C GLY A 117 -7.19 2.70 8.83
N MET A 118 -7.26 3.49 7.75
CA MET A 118 -6.61 3.16 6.49
C MET A 118 -5.09 2.98 6.66
N LEU A 119 -4.44 3.90 7.39
CA LEU A 119 -3.00 3.84 7.62
C LEU A 119 -2.61 2.64 8.47
N VAL A 120 -3.32 2.37 9.57
CA VAL A 120 -3.08 1.22 10.44
C VAL A 120 -3.21 -0.09 9.66
N LEU A 121 -4.22 -0.22 8.80
CA LEU A 121 -4.36 -1.38 7.93
C LEU A 121 -3.22 -1.48 6.91
N GLY A 122 -2.78 -0.35 6.33
CA GLY A 122 -1.63 -0.31 5.43
C GLY A 122 -0.32 -0.77 6.11
N ILE A 123 -0.05 -0.27 7.31
CA ILE A 123 1.11 -0.69 8.12
C ILE A 123 0.99 -2.17 8.48
N ALA A 124 -0.17 -2.61 8.95
CA ALA A 124 -0.40 -4.01 9.32
C ALA A 124 -0.20 -4.95 8.12
N ALA A 125 -0.60 -4.53 6.92
CA ALA A 125 -0.32 -5.24 5.68
C ALA A 125 1.19 -5.33 5.42
N ALA A 126 1.90 -4.20 5.42
CA ALA A 126 3.34 -4.16 5.16
C ALA A 126 4.15 -5.03 6.14
N VAL A 127 3.80 -5.01 7.43
CA VAL A 127 4.44 -5.85 8.46
C VAL A 127 4.32 -7.34 8.14
N GLN A 128 3.22 -7.79 7.53
CA GLN A 128 3.08 -9.22 7.18
C GLN A 128 4.05 -9.67 6.09
N LEU A 129 4.57 -8.76 5.26
CA LEU A 129 5.53 -9.09 4.22
C LEU A 129 6.93 -9.43 4.77
N PHE A 130 7.18 -9.14 6.04
CA PHE A 130 8.45 -9.41 6.71
C PHE A 130 8.39 -10.61 7.66
N ARG A 131 7.24 -11.27 7.78
CA ARG A 131 7.10 -12.46 8.61
C ARG A 131 7.92 -13.63 8.03
N PRO A 132 8.41 -14.56 8.87
CA PRO A 132 9.23 -15.69 8.41
C PRO A 132 8.56 -16.52 7.31
N ASP A 133 7.25 -16.75 7.43
CA ASP A 133 6.46 -17.46 6.43
C ASP A 133 6.27 -16.68 5.11
N ALA A 134 6.44 -15.36 5.14
CA ALA A 134 6.46 -14.53 3.94
C ALA A 134 7.86 -14.50 3.31
N ARG A 135 8.95 -14.50 4.10
CA ARG A 135 10.33 -14.52 3.58
C ARG A 135 10.60 -15.75 2.72
N THR A 136 10.23 -16.93 3.24
CA THR A 136 10.23 -18.20 2.49
C THR A 136 9.41 -18.13 1.21
N TRP A 137 8.24 -17.48 1.24
CA TRP A 137 7.40 -17.29 0.06
C TRP A 137 8.08 -16.44 -1.02
N PHE A 138 8.84 -15.42 -0.62
CA PHE A 138 9.62 -14.59 -1.54
C PHE A 138 10.95 -15.22 -1.97
N GLY A 139 11.35 -16.34 -1.37
CA GLY A 139 12.59 -17.05 -1.70
C GLY A 139 13.85 -16.51 -1.02
N GLU A 140 13.71 -15.67 0.01
CA GLU A 140 14.84 -15.00 0.68
C GLU A 140 15.78 -16.01 1.36
N ASP A 141 15.23 -17.05 2.01
CA ASP A 141 16.02 -18.06 2.74
C ASP A 141 16.98 -18.89 1.86
N ALA A 142 16.74 -18.96 0.54
CA ALA A 142 17.62 -19.67 -0.39
C ALA A 142 18.69 -18.76 -1.01
N GLU A 143 18.49 -17.44 -0.96
CA GLU A 143 19.45 -16.44 -1.42
C GLU A 143 20.54 -16.24 -0.36
N ASP A 144 20.13 -16.09 0.91
CA ASP A 144 21.03 -15.93 2.06
C ASP A 144 22.07 -17.09 2.17
N LEU A 145 21.66 -18.34 1.90
CA LEU A 145 22.56 -19.51 1.96
C LEU A 145 23.62 -19.53 0.85
N ASN A 146 23.29 -19.05 -0.35
CA ASN A 146 24.24 -19.01 -1.46
C ASN A 146 25.27 -17.88 -1.28
N ASP A 147 24.87 -16.77 -0.67
CA ASP A 147 25.76 -15.65 -0.39
C ASP A 147 26.82 -16.01 0.67
N ASP A 148 26.42 -16.73 1.73
CA ASP A 148 27.34 -17.21 2.77
C ASP A 148 28.40 -18.20 2.23
N GLU A 149 28.03 -19.16 1.38
CA GLU A 149 28.98 -20.11 0.76
C GLU A 149 30.01 -19.39 -0.16
N MET A 150 29.56 -18.37 -0.88
CA MET A 150 30.42 -17.59 -1.80
C MET A 150 31.44 -16.70 -1.09
N ASP A 151 31.18 -16.29 0.15
CA ASP A 151 32.09 -15.51 0.96
C ASP A 151 33.12 -16.39 1.71
N GLU A 152 32.77 -17.63 2.07
CA GLU A 152 33.73 -18.61 2.61
C GLU A 152 34.79 -19.03 1.58
N ASP A 153 34.42 -19.24 0.32
CA ASP A 153 35.36 -19.61 -0.76
C ASP A 153 36.33 -18.47 -1.16
N ARG A 154 36.08 -17.24 -0.69
CA ARG A 154 36.91 -16.05 -0.97
C ARG A 154 37.84 -15.65 0.19
N ALA A 155 37.76 -16.33 1.33
CA ALA A 155 38.56 -16.08 2.54
C ALA A 155 39.83 -16.96 2.59
#